data_AF-A0A5C5W122-F1
#
_entry.id   AF-A0A5C5W122-F1
#
_cell.length_a   1.000
_cell.length_b   1.000
_cell.length_c   1.000
_cell.angle_alpha   90.00
_cell.angle_beta   90.00
_cell.angle_gamma   90.00
#
_symmetry.space_group_name_H-M   'P 1'
#
loop_
_entity.id
_entity.type
_entity.pdbx_description
1 polymer ?
#
loop_
_entity_poly.entity_id
_entity_poly.type
_entity_poly.pdbx_seq_one_letter_code
_entity_poly.pdbx_strand_id
1 'polypeptide(L)'
;MKTSLETIRNGLTAQLADLERDLQAAEARVNELKSTRRQVVAAIRALGGQGSESPKPAPKKAQVRMAVRDLLDSNGGAIDTDDLEGLVADKLANEQGCSAMGLALRMREVLATDEFIAASGQIRLSPTAKAGPEPEATKAT
;
A
#
# COMPACT_ATOMS: atom_id res chain seq x y z
N MET A 1 -46.38 25.90 -9.66
CA MET A 1 -45.42 24.80 -9.94
C MET A 1 -44.07 24.91 -9.19
N LYS A 2 -43.79 25.94 -8.39
CA LYS A 2 -42.49 26.08 -7.67
C LYS A 2 -42.31 25.13 -6.47
N THR A 3 -43.40 24.70 -5.85
CA THR A 3 -43.41 23.86 -4.64
C THR A 3 -42.91 22.42 -4.86
N SER A 4 -43.07 21.85 -6.06
CA SER A 4 -42.63 20.48 -6.35
C SER A 4 -41.10 20.36 -6.37
N LEU A 5 -40.43 21.33 -7.02
CA LEU A 5 -38.97 21.35 -7.11
C LEU A 5 -38.30 21.63 -5.75
N GLU A 6 -38.90 22.50 -4.92
CA GLU A 6 -38.39 22.77 -3.57
C GLU A 6 -38.48 21.55 -2.67
N THR A 7 -39.58 20.79 -2.73
CA THR A 7 -39.72 19.53 -1.99
C THR A 7 -38.69 18.49 -2.43
N ILE A 8 -38.47 18.33 -3.74
CA ILE A 8 -37.45 17.42 -4.27
C ILE A 8 -36.05 17.85 -3.81
N ARG A 9 -35.72 19.14 -3.93
CA ARG A 9 -34.43 19.69 -3.48
C ARG A 9 -34.22 19.43 -1.99
N ASN A 10 -35.21 19.68 -1.16
CA ASN A 10 -35.10 19.47 0.28
C ASN A 10 -34.92 17.97 0.61
N GLY A 11 -35.63 17.08 -0.09
CA GLY A 11 -35.45 15.63 0.04
C GLY A 11 -34.05 15.15 -0.35
N LEU A 12 -33.52 15.64 -1.47
CA LEU A 12 -32.15 15.33 -1.90
C LEU A 12 -31.09 15.89 -0.94
N THR A 13 -31.33 17.07 -0.35
CA THR A 13 -30.44 17.66 0.64
C THR A 13 -30.40 16.82 1.93
N ALA A 14 -31.55 16.30 2.37
CA ALA A 14 -31.62 15.40 3.51
C ALA A 14 -30.89 14.07 3.24
N GLN A 15 -31.09 13.48 2.05
CA GLN A 15 -30.39 12.25 1.64
C GLN A 15 -28.86 12.45 1.57
N LEU A 16 -28.39 13.60 1.07
CA LEU A 16 -26.96 13.94 1.09
C LEU A 16 -26.42 13.99 2.51
N ALA A 17 -27.11 14.66 3.42
CA ALA A 17 -26.68 14.76 4.82
C ALA A 17 -26.68 13.40 5.55
N ASP A 18 -27.57 12.48 5.18
CA ASP A 18 -27.57 11.11 5.69
C ASP A 18 -26.37 10.31 5.13
N LEU A 19 -26.11 10.38 3.82
CA LEU A 19 -24.96 9.72 3.20
C LEU A 19 -23.61 10.23 3.71
N GLU A 20 -23.49 11.54 3.97
CA GLU A 20 -22.30 12.13 4.57
C GLU A 20 -22.05 11.60 5.99
N ARG A 21 -23.10 11.40 6.78
CA ARG A 21 -23.02 10.78 8.11
C ARG A 21 -22.60 9.32 8.02
N ASP A 22 -23.17 8.56 7.09
CA ASP A 22 -22.81 7.15 6.88
C ASP A 22 -21.35 7.00 6.43
N LEU A 23 -20.87 7.90 5.56
CA LEU A 23 -19.47 7.95 5.14
C LEU A 23 -18.54 8.18 6.34
N GLN A 24 -18.82 9.18 7.18
CA GLN A 24 -18.03 9.45 8.39
C GLN A 24 -18.02 8.26 9.35
N ALA A 25 -19.16 7.58 9.53
CA ALA A 25 -19.24 6.39 10.37
C ALA A 25 -18.42 5.22 9.80
N ALA A 26 -18.43 5.04 8.48
CA ALA A 26 -17.62 4.02 7.82
C ALA A 26 -16.12 4.32 7.96
N GLU A 27 -15.70 5.56 7.77
CA GLU A 27 -14.30 6.00 7.95
C GLU A 27 -13.81 5.77 9.38
N ALA A 28 -14.64 6.07 10.38
CA ALA A 28 -14.33 5.80 11.79
C ALA A 28 -14.09 4.30 12.03
N ARG A 29 -14.94 3.43 11.48
CA ARG A 29 -14.79 1.96 11.57
C ARG A 29 -13.52 1.46 10.88
N VAL A 30 -13.16 2.02 9.72
CA VAL A 30 -11.91 1.66 9.03
C VAL A 30 -10.71 2.01 9.91
N ASN A 31 -10.71 3.17 10.54
CA ASN A 31 -9.63 3.58 11.44
C ASN A 31 -9.51 2.67 12.67
N GLU A 32 -10.64 2.26 13.25
CA GLU A 32 -10.68 1.29 14.34
C GLU A 32 -10.10 -0.08 13.91
N LEU A 33 -10.54 -0.60 12.76
CA LEU A 33 -10.02 -1.85 12.21
C LEU A 33 -8.52 -1.79 11.90
N LYS A 34 -8.02 -0.66 11.38
CA LYS A 34 -6.58 -0.43 11.18
C LYS A 34 -5.83 -0.49 12.52
N SER A 35 -6.40 0.08 13.58
CA SER A 35 -5.83 -0.01 14.94
C SER A 35 -5.79 -1.46 15.45
N THR A 36 -6.90 -2.19 15.33
CA THR A 36 -6.99 -3.60 15.72
C THR A 36 -5.99 -4.46 14.95
N ARG A 37 -5.85 -4.26 13.64
CA ARG A 37 -4.85 -4.95 12.82
C ARG A 37 -3.43 -4.72 13.34
N ARG A 38 -3.07 -3.48 13.69
CA ARG A 38 -1.75 -3.17 14.28
C ARG A 38 -1.52 -3.90 15.60
N GLN A 39 -2.53 -3.96 16.47
CA GLN A 39 -2.45 -4.69 17.74
C GLN A 39 -2.28 -6.20 17.53
N VAL A 40 -3.05 -6.79 16.60
CA VAL A 40 -2.94 -8.22 16.27
C VAL A 40 -1.57 -8.55 15.71
N VAL A 41 -1.04 -7.75 14.78
CA VAL A 41 0.32 -7.94 14.24
C VAL A 41 1.38 -7.86 15.34
N ALA A 42 1.25 -6.90 16.26
CA ALA A 42 2.17 -6.80 17.41
C ALA A 42 2.08 -8.02 18.33
N ALA A 43 0.88 -8.53 18.60
CA ALA A 43 0.66 -9.73 19.41
C ALA A 43 1.25 -10.98 18.73
N ILE A 44 1.05 -11.15 17.42
CA ILE A 44 1.64 -12.25 16.64
C ILE A 44 3.17 -12.20 16.72
N ARG A 45 3.79 -11.02 16.60
CA ARG A 45 5.25 -10.86 16.76
C ARG A 45 5.72 -11.24 18.17
N ALA A 46 4.98 -10.85 19.20
CA ALA A 46 5.30 -11.22 20.58
C ALA A 46 5.23 -12.74 20.81
N LEU A 47 4.26 -13.41 20.19
CA LEU A 47 4.10 -14.87 20.26
C LEU A 47 5.11 -15.64 19.40
N GLY A 48 5.49 -15.10 18.24
CA GLY A 48 6.47 -15.69 17.32
C GLY A 48 7.94 -15.50 17.72
N GLY A 49 8.21 -14.72 18.78
CA GLY A 49 9.58 -14.41 19.25
C GLY A 49 10.29 -15.52 20.03
N GLN A 50 9.66 -16.68 20.26
CA GLN A 50 10.24 -17.81 20.97
C GLN A 50 10.42 -19.02 20.04
N GLY A 51 11.32 -18.89 19.07
CA GLY A 51 11.73 -20.00 18.22
C GLY A 51 13.21 -19.87 17.91
N SER A 52 14.02 -20.76 18.49
CA SER A 52 15.42 -20.97 18.15
C SER A 52 15.53 -21.56 16.74
N GLU A 53 15.28 -20.75 15.72
CA GLU A 53 15.64 -21.08 14.34
C GLU A 53 17.00 -20.47 14.03
N SER A 54 17.83 -21.22 13.30
CA SER A 54 19.08 -20.75 12.72
C SER A 54 18.87 -19.38 12.03
N PRO A 55 19.85 -18.48 12.08
CA PRO A 55 19.67 -17.10 11.62
C PRO A 55 19.27 -17.09 10.14
N LYS A 56 17.99 -16.81 9.89
CA LYS A 56 17.45 -16.67 8.54
C LYS A 56 18.21 -15.56 7.81
N PRO A 57 18.60 -15.78 6.55
CA PRO A 57 19.37 -14.80 5.80
C PRO A 57 18.62 -13.46 5.73
N ALA A 58 19.35 -12.36 5.83
CA ALA A 58 18.79 -11.03 5.62
C ALA A 58 18.41 -10.84 4.14
N PRO A 59 17.28 -10.19 3.84
CA PRO A 59 16.84 -9.99 2.47
C PRO A 59 17.76 -9.01 1.74
N LYS A 60 18.05 -9.31 0.47
CA LYS A 60 18.80 -8.42 -0.43
C LYS A 60 17.89 -7.39 -1.08
N LYS A 61 18.44 -6.24 -1.49
CA LYS A 61 17.69 -5.18 -2.20
C LYS A 61 16.88 -5.70 -3.40
N ALA A 62 17.47 -6.59 -4.20
CA ALA A 62 16.81 -7.17 -5.38
C ALA A 62 15.58 -8.03 -5.00
N GLN A 63 15.68 -8.82 -3.92
CA GLN A 63 14.56 -9.64 -3.42
C GLN A 63 13.40 -8.77 -2.94
N VAL A 64 13.72 -7.71 -2.19
CA VAL A 64 12.73 -6.73 -1.72
C VAL A 64 12.06 -6.03 -2.90
N ARG A 65 12.83 -5.58 -3.91
CA ARG A 65 12.27 -4.96 -5.12
C ARG A 65 11.31 -5.90 -5.87
N MET A 66 11.72 -7.16 -6.07
CA MET A 66 10.85 -8.15 -6.73
C MET A 66 9.59 -8.40 -5.93
N ALA A 67 9.70 -8.59 -4.61
CA ALA A 67 8.54 -8.79 -3.75
C ALA A 67 7.57 -7.61 -3.81
N VAL A 68 8.07 -6.36 -3.81
CA VAL A 68 7.22 -5.16 -3.97
C VAL A 68 6.51 -5.15 -5.33
N ARG A 69 7.21 -5.47 -6.44
CA ARG A 69 6.58 -5.57 -7.77
C ARG A 69 5.49 -6.62 -7.81
N ASP A 70 5.79 -7.84 -7.40
CA ASP A 70 4.85 -8.95 -7.42
C ASP A 70 3.60 -8.65 -6.57
N LEU A 71 3.79 -7.99 -5.43
CA LEU A 71 2.69 -7.56 -4.59
C LEU A 71 1.86 -6.47 -5.29
N LEU A 72 2.48 -5.47 -5.91
CA LEU A 72 1.74 -4.46 -6.67
C LEU A 72 0.94 -5.10 -7.82
N ASP A 73 1.54 -6.00 -8.59
CA ASP A 73 0.87 -6.72 -9.67
C ASP A 73 -0.32 -7.55 -9.16
N SER A 74 -0.16 -8.18 -8.00
CA SER A 74 -1.23 -9.00 -7.38
C SER A 74 -2.34 -8.17 -6.72
N ASN A 75 -2.07 -6.91 -6.35
CA ASN A 75 -3.00 -6.03 -5.64
C ASN A 75 -3.57 -4.91 -6.53
N GLY A 76 -3.58 -5.10 -7.86
CA GLY A 76 -4.19 -4.15 -8.79
C GLY A 76 -3.36 -2.87 -9.01
N GLY A 77 -2.06 -2.92 -8.73
CA GLY A 77 -1.08 -1.87 -9.03
C GLY A 77 -0.86 -0.83 -7.93
N ALA A 78 -1.53 -0.96 -6.78
CA ALA A 78 -1.41 -0.03 -5.66
C ALA A 78 -1.53 -0.73 -4.30
N ILE A 79 -0.68 -0.33 -3.34
CA ILE A 79 -0.70 -0.86 -1.97
C ILE A 79 -0.58 0.30 -0.98
N ASP A 80 -1.34 0.28 0.11
CA ASP A 80 -1.20 1.25 1.20
C ASP A 80 0.19 1.18 1.82
N THR A 81 0.82 2.34 2.03
CA THR A 81 2.20 2.45 2.52
C THR A 81 2.37 1.78 3.89
N ASP A 82 1.36 1.88 4.74
CA ASP A 82 1.33 1.25 6.07
C ASP A 82 1.34 -0.29 6.02
N ASP A 83 0.86 -0.85 4.92
CA ASP A 83 0.67 -2.29 4.77
C ASP A 83 1.86 -2.94 4.04
N LEU A 84 2.56 -2.15 3.22
CA LEU A 84 3.58 -2.64 2.31
C LEU A 84 4.70 -3.39 3.03
N GLU A 85 5.26 -2.83 4.11
CA GLU A 85 6.39 -3.47 4.81
C GLU A 85 5.99 -4.82 5.40
N GLY A 86 4.77 -4.94 5.95
CA GLY A 86 4.25 -6.20 6.48
C GLY A 86 4.06 -7.25 5.38
N LEU A 87 3.44 -6.86 4.27
CA LEU A 87 3.21 -7.75 3.13
C LEU A 87 4.53 -8.25 2.51
N VAL A 88 5.52 -7.36 2.37
CA VAL A 88 6.85 -7.74 1.86
C VAL A 88 7.56 -8.67 2.85
N ALA A 89 7.47 -8.40 4.16
CA ALA A 89 8.05 -9.27 5.18
C ALA A 89 7.46 -10.68 5.13
N ASP A 90 6.12 -10.79 5.06
CA ASP A 90 5.41 -12.06 5.01
C ASP A 90 5.77 -12.83 3.72
N LYS A 91 5.78 -12.15 2.58
CA LYS A 91 6.17 -12.77 1.29
C LYS A 91 7.60 -13.30 1.33
N LEU A 92 8.55 -12.51 1.82
CA LEU A 92 9.95 -12.91 1.91
C LEU A 92 10.18 -14.03 2.94
N ALA A 93 9.46 -14.03 4.05
CA ALA A 93 9.54 -15.09 5.05
C ALA A 93 8.95 -16.41 4.52
N ASN A 94 7.80 -16.37 3.86
CA ASN A 94 7.07 -17.56 3.41
C ASN A 94 7.63 -18.15 2.11
N GLU A 95 8.04 -17.31 1.15
CA GLU A 95 8.49 -17.78 -0.16
C GLU A 95 10.00 -17.89 -0.28
N GLN A 96 10.76 -17.05 0.45
CA GLN A 96 12.21 -16.93 0.31
C GLN A 96 12.98 -17.27 1.59
N GLY A 97 12.28 -17.63 2.68
CA GLY A 97 12.90 -17.99 3.96
C GLY A 97 13.76 -16.88 4.59
N CYS A 98 13.55 -15.62 4.21
CA CYS A 98 14.35 -14.50 4.69
C CYS A 98 13.87 -13.98 6.04
N SER A 99 14.77 -13.40 6.83
CA SER A 99 14.40 -12.71 8.08
C SER A 99 13.83 -11.31 7.80
N ALA A 100 13.13 -10.74 8.78
CA ALA A 100 12.80 -9.32 8.76
C ALA A 100 14.01 -8.41 9.07
N MET A 101 15.15 -8.99 9.45
CA MET A 101 16.33 -8.23 9.88
C MET A 101 16.94 -7.47 8.69
N GLY A 102 16.99 -6.14 8.80
CA GLY A 102 17.47 -5.27 7.72
C GLY A 102 16.45 -4.98 6.61
N LEU A 103 15.22 -5.50 6.72
CA LEU A 103 14.16 -5.27 5.73
C LEU A 103 13.84 -3.77 5.59
N ALA A 104 13.65 -3.04 6.69
CA ALA A 104 13.33 -1.62 6.66
C ALA A 104 14.39 -0.78 5.91
N LEU A 105 15.67 -1.14 6.04
CA LEU A 105 16.76 -0.50 5.30
C LEU A 105 16.62 -0.78 3.80
N ARG A 106 16.43 -2.04 3.41
CA ARG A 106 16.26 -2.43 2.01
C ARG A 106 14.99 -1.84 1.40
N MET A 107 13.90 -1.77 2.15
CA MET A 107 12.66 -1.10 1.73
C MET A 107 12.92 0.36 1.42
N ARG A 108 13.63 1.08 2.30
CA ARG A 108 14.01 2.47 2.04
C ARG A 108 14.88 2.61 0.78
N GLU A 109 15.85 1.73 0.59
CA GLU A 109 16.70 1.73 -0.61
C GLU A 109 15.94 1.43 -1.90
N VAL A 110 14.88 0.61 -1.84
CA VAL A 110 14.02 0.26 -2.99
C VAL A 110 13.05 1.40 -3.28
N LEU A 111 12.36 1.93 -2.26
CA LEU A 111 11.41 3.03 -2.42
C LEU A 111 12.07 4.37 -2.76
N ALA A 112 13.37 4.52 -2.48
CA ALA A 112 14.15 5.67 -2.94
C ALA A 112 14.55 5.60 -4.43
N THR A 113 14.23 4.51 -5.14
CA THR A 113 14.44 4.44 -6.60
C THR A 113 13.23 5.02 -7.33
N ASP A 114 13.47 5.64 -8.49
CA ASP A 114 12.43 6.27 -9.34
C ASP A 114 11.41 5.27 -9.93
N GLU A 115 11.54 4.00 -9.57
CA GLU A 115 10.70 2.89 -10.00
C GLU A 115 9.35 2.87 -9.27
N PHE A 116 9.30 3.40 -8.03
CA PHE A 116 8.11 3.42 -7.20
C PHE A 116 7.77 4.85 -6.79
N ILE A 117 6.48 5.15 -6.71
CA ILE A 117 6.00 6.47 -6.27
C ILE A 117 5.06 6.27 -5.09
N ALA A 118 5.27 7.08 -4.05
CA ALA A 118 4.33 7.25 -2.95
C ALA A 118 3.38 8.40 -3.28
N ALA A 119 2.11 8.10 -3.57
CA ALA A 119 1.08 9.08 -3.85
C ALA A 119 -0.19 8.78 -3.03
N SER A 120 -0.73 9.79 -2.36
CA SER A 120 -1.97 9.67 -1.58
C SER A 120 -1.97 8.54 -0.54
N GLY A 121 -0.83 8.29 0.10
CA GLY A 121 -0.68 7.21 1.10
C GLY A 121 -0.48 5.82 0.50
N GLN A 122 -0.41 5.68 -0.83
CA GLN A 122 -0.21 4.41 -1.54
C GLN A 122 1.12 4.39 -2.29
N ILE A 123 1.74 3.22 -2.34
CA ILE A 123 2.87 2.92 -3.22
C ILE A 123 2.33 2.34 -4.53
N ARG A 124 2.86 2.84 -5.65
CA ARG A 124 2.55 2.40 -7.01
C ARG A 124 3.81 2.33 -7.86
N LEU A 125 3.74 1.66 -9.00
CA LEU A 125 4.81 1.74 -10.02
C LEU A 125 4.83 3.14 -10.65
N SER A 126 6.04 3.65 -10.85
CA SER A 126 6.25 4.91 -11.56
C SER A 126 5.87 4.77 -13.04
N PRO A 127 5.14 5.73 -13.63
CA PRO A 127 4.83 5.72 -15.05
C PRO A 127 6.07 5.86 -15.94
N THR A 128 7.18 6.41 -15.43
CA THR A 128 8.45 6.50 -16.17
C THR A 128 9.21 5.16 -16.24
N ALA A 129 8.86 4.17 -15.41
CA ALA A 129 9.51 2.86 -15.42
C ALA A 129 9.21 2.03 -16.69
N LYS A 130 8.23 2.45 -17.52
CA LYS A 130 7.90 1.83 -18.81
C LYS A 130 8.45 2.55 -20.04
N ALA A 131 9.02 3.74 -19.88
CA ALA A 131 9.63 4.46 -21.01
C ALA A 131 11.11 4.04 -21.12
N GLY A 132 11.37 2.97 -21.88
CA GLY A 132 12.68 2.81 -22.50
C GLY A 132 13.03 4.08 -23.29
N PRO A 133 14.32 4.42 -23.43
CA PRO A 133 14.72 5.68 -24.04
C PRO A 133 14.12 5.81 -25.44
N GLU A 134 13.28 6.84 -25.64
CA GLU A 134 12.89 7.28 -26.98
C GLU A 134 14.17 7.54 -27.79
N PRO A 135 14.29 7.01 -29.01
CA PRO A 135 15.43 7.35 -29.86
C PRO A 135 15.32 8.83 -30.22
N GLU A 136 16.36 9.59 -29.86
CA GLU A 136 16.59 10.95 -30.37
C GLU A 136 16.38 10.96 -31.88
N ALA A 137 15.32 11.65 -32.32
CA ALA A 137 15.16 12.00 -33.71
C ALA A 137 16.24 13.03 -34.06
N THR A 138 17.38 12.53 -34.54
CA THR A 138 18.40 13.33 -35.23
C THR A 138 17.73 14.11 -36.35
N LYS A 139 17.54 15.40 -36.13
CA LYS A 139 17.17 16.37 -37.15
C LYS A 139 18.46 16.68 -37.93
N ALA A 140 18.67 15.98 -39.04
CA ALA A 140 19.69 16.33 -40.01
C ALA A 140 19.13 17.37 -40.98
N THR A 141 19.93 18.42 -41.12
CA THR A 141 19.82 19.63 -41.93
C THR A 141 19.55 19.37 -43.40
#